data_AF-A0A369H6N6-F1
#
_entry.id   AF-A0A369H6N6-F1
#
_cell.length_a   1.000
_cell.length_b   1.000
_cell.length_c   1.000
_cell.angle_alpha   90.00
_cell.angle_beta   90.00
_cell.angle_gamma   90.00
#
_symmetry.space_group_name_H-M   'P 1'
#
loop_
_entity.id
_entity.type
_entity.pdbx_description
1 polymer ?
#
loop_
_entity_poly.entity_id
_entity_poly.type
_entity_poly.pdbx_seq_one_letter_code
_entity_poly.pdbx_strand_id
1 'polypeptide(L)' 'MRYLHGTKSLGLTLGDNLHIRYSIAGYIVFVSIGPVHWKSKRQTLITLSLTEAEFINLTPVSISLI' A
#
# COMPACT_ATOMS: atom_id res chain seq x y z
N MET A 1 6.31 -4.09 5.42
CA MET A 1 5.35 -3.02 5.77
C MET A 1 4.21 -3.70 6.53
N ARG A 2 4.08 -3.47 7.85
CA ARG A 2 3.11 -4.20 8.68
C ARG A 2 1.87 -3.34 8.89
N TYR A 3 0.69 -3.91 8.65
CA TYR A 3 -0.58 -3.30 9.04
C TYR A 3 -0.59 -3.07 10.55
N LEU A 4 -0.85 -1.83 10.98
CA LEU A 4 -1.38 -1.58 12.31
C LEU A 4 -2.83 -2.11 12.31
N HIS A 5 -3.00 -3.33 12.81
CA HIS A 5 -4.29 -3.93 13.08
C HIS A 5 -5.04 -3.08 14.12
N GLY A 6 -6.27 -2.72 13.80
CA GLY A 6 -7.14 -1.95 14.68
C GLY A 6 -8.59 -2.10 14.27
N THR A 7 -9.11 -3.33 14.33
CA THR A 7 -10.54 -3.54 14.55
C THR A 7 -10.91 -2.80 15.83
N LYS A 8 -11.81 -1.82 15.74
CA LYS A 8 -12.52 -1.30 16.90
C LYS A 8 -14.01 -1.47 16.68
N SER A 9 -14.57 -2.28 17.57
CA SER A 9 -15.98 -2.37 17.94
C SER A 9 -16.89 -3.20 17.05
N LEU A 10 -17.44 -4.26 17.66
CA LEU A 10 -18.78 -4.75 17.39
C LEU A 10 -19.76 -3.57 17.20
N GLY A 11 -20.60 -3.68 16.17
CA GLY A 11 -21.74 -2.78 15.95
C GLY A 11 -21.68 -2.02 14.63
N LEU A 12 -22.20 -2.66 13.58
CA LEU A 12 -22.87 -2.05 12.42
C LEU A 12 -22.52 -0.58 12.15
N THR A 13 -21.48 -0.31 11.36
CA THR A 13 -21.39 0.96 10.64
C THR A 13 -21.41 0.67 9.15
N LEU A 14 -22.63 0.56 8.62
CA LEU A 14 -23.00 0.79 7.23
C LEU A 14 -22.78 2.30 6.92
N GLY A 15 -21.53 2.72 7.07
CA GLY A 15 -21.07 4.10 7.05
C GLY A 15 -19.62 4.07 6.61
N ASP A 16 -19.43 3.69 5.35
CA ASP A 16 -18.12 3.45 4.75
C ASP A 16 -17.28 4.72 4.76
N ASN A 17 -16.37 4.82 5.73
CA ASN A 17 -15.25 5.72 5.63
C ASN A 17 -14.34 5.21 4.49
N LEU A 18 -14.68 5.53 3.24
CA LEU A 18 -13.89 5.20 2.04
C LEU A 18 -12.43 5.61 2.23
N HIS A 19 -12.22 6.72 2.95
CA HIS A 19 -10.91 7.27 3.31
C HIS A 19 -10.05 6.41 4.27
N ILE A 20 -10.49 5.26 4.79
CA ILE A 20 -9.64 4.35 5.57
C ILE A 20 -9.38 2.99 4.89
N ARG A 21 -10.04 2.71 3.77
CA ARG A 21 -9.96 1.40 3.09
C ARG A 21 -8.73 1.23 2.20
N TYR A 22 -8.15 2.32 1.73
CA TYR A 22 -6.96 2.25 0.88
C TYR A 22 -5.71 1.94 1.70
N SER A 23 -4.96 0.90 1.31
CA SER A 23 -3.68 0.61 1.93
C SER A 23 -2.64 1.67 1.56
N ILE A 24 -1.64 1.82 2.42
CA ILE A 24 -0.42 2.57 2.09
C ILE A 24 0.64 1.53 1.73
N ALA A 25 1.21 1.64 0.53
CA ALA A 25 2.24 0.74 0.04
C ALA A 25 3.48 1.54 -0.36
N GLY A 26 4.64 0.92 -0.19
CA GLY A 26 5.92 1.54 -0.55
C GLY A 26 6.88 0.52 -1.15
N TYR A 27 7.90 1.04 -1.81
CA TYR A 27 8.96 0.24 -2.43
C TYR A 27 10.31 0.93 -2.25
N ILE A 28 11.35 0.11 -2.34
CA ILE A 28 12.75 0.54 -2.37
C ILE A 28 13.39 -0.24 -3.52
N VAL A 29 14.09 0.47 -4.40
CA VAL A 29 14.87 -0.11 -5.50
C VAL A 29 16.34 -0.04 -5.11
N PHE A 30 17.00 -1.18 -5.24
CA PHE A 30 18.42 -1.33 -4.98
C PHE A 30 19.18 -1.52 -6.29
N VAL A 31 20.34 -0.88 -6.41
CA VAL A 31 21.34 -1.18 -7.43
C VAL A 31 22.58 -1.67 -6.69
N SER A 32 22.98 -2.92 -6.94
CA SER A 32 23.94 -3.63 -6.09
C SER A 32 23.44 -3.64 -4.63
N ILE A 33 24.22 -3.12 -3.68
CA ILE A 33 23.92 -3.07 -2.25
C ILE A 33 23.25 -1.73 -1.86
N GLY A 34 23.27 -0.74 -2.77
CA GLY A 34 22.82 0.62 -2.49
C GLY A 34 21.34 0.85 -2.82
N PRO A 35 20.52 1.37 -1.89
CA PRO A 35 19.19 1.87 -2.24
C PRO A 35 19.31 3.14 -3.08
N VAL A 36 18.72 3.15 -4.28
CA VAL A 36 18.79 4.29 -5.21
C VAL A 36 17.48 5.05 -5.32
N HIS A 37 16.35 4.41 -5.02
CA HIS A 37 15.04 5.02 -5.13
C HIS A 37 14.06 4.41 -4.14
N TRP A 38 13.27 5.23 -3.45
CA TRP A 38 12.22 4.77 -2.55
C TRP A 38 11.01 5.67 -2.62
N LYS A 39 9.83 5.08 -2.43
CA LYS A 39 8.58 5.83 -2.40
C LYS A 39 7.58 5.11 -1.53
N SER A 40 6.78 5.88 -0.80
CA SER A 40 5.60 5.39 -0.09
C SER A 40 4.40 6.22 -0.52
N LYS A 41 3.33 5.57 -0.96
CA LYS A 41 2.13 6.25 -1.43
C LYS A 41 0.89 5.47 -0.99
N ARG A 42 -0.17 6.21 -0.70
CA ARG A 42 -1.51 5.65 -0.56
C ARG A 42 -1.97 5.08 -1.91
N GLN A 43 -2.49 3.87 -1.90
CA GLN A 43 -3.00 3.21 -3.10
C GLN A 43 -4.24 3.91 -3.65
N THR A 44 -4.43 3.80 -4.96
CA THR A 44 -5.58 4.38 -5.68
C THR A 44 -6.80 3.47 -5.67
N LEU A 45 -6.62 2.18 -5.37
CA LEU A 45 -7.65 1.16 -5.31
C LEU A 45 -7.68 0.53 -3.91
N ILE A 46 -8.85 0.01 -3.52
CA ILE A 46 -9.02 -0.74 -2.28
C ILE A 46 -8.60 -2.18 -2.56
N THR A 47 -7.59 -2.65 -1.85
CA THR A 47 -7.06 -4.01 -1.98
C THR A 47 -7.61 -4.89 -0.88
N LEU A 48 -8.00 -6.11 -1.23
CA LEU A 48 -8.55 -7.07 -0.28
C LEU A 48 -7.47 -7.94 0.38
N SER A 49 -6.24 -7.89 -0.11
CA SER A 49 -5.10 -8.63 0.44
C SER A 49 -3.79 -7.84 0.36
N LEU A 50 -2.81 -8.27 1.16
CA LEU A 50 -1.44 -7.73 1.10
C LEU A 50 -0.78 -8.03 -0.24
N THR A 51 -0.97 -9.23 -0.79
CA THR A 51 -0.36 -9.64 -2.07
C THR A 51 -0.85 -8.77 -3.22
N GLU A 52 -2.16 -8.49 -3.26
CA GLU A 52 -2.75 -7.56 -4.24
C GLU A 52 -2.19 -6.13 -4.07
N ALA A 53 -2.02 -5.69 -2.81
CA ALA A 53 -1.41 -4.41 -2.51
C ALA A 53 0.05 -4.28 -2.96
N GLU A 54 0.85 -5.34 -2.81
CA GLU A 54 2.23 -5.39 -3.29
C GLU A 54 2.28 -5.42 -4.82
N PHE A 55 1.41 -6.20 -5.46
CA PHE A 55 1.34 -6.32 -6.91
C PHE A 55 1.02 -4.98 -7.60
N ILE A 56 0.01 -4.24 -7.09
CA ILE A 56 -0.37 -2.94 -7.64
C ILE A 56 0.79 -1.94 -7.56
N ASN A 57 1.67 -2.07 -6.56
CA ASN A 57 2.79 -1.17 -6.39
C ASN A 57 3.96 -1.42 -7.38
N LEU A 58 3.97 -2.54 -8.10
CA LEU A 58 5.00 -2.85 -9.11
C LEU A 58 4.96 -1.92 -10.34
N THR A 59 3.77 -1.51 -10.74
CA THR A 59 3.58 -0.60 -11.88
C THR A 59 4.22 0.78 -11.62
N PRO A 60 3.93 1.48 -10.51
CA PRO A 60 4.58 2.75 -10.19
C PRO A 60 6.06 2.61 -9.77
N VAL A 61 6.56 1.41 -9.49
CA VAL A 61 8.01 1.13 -9.37
C VAL A 61 8.66 1.19 -10.75
N SER A 62 8.08 0.48 -11.72
CA SER A 62 8.69 0.37 -13.05
C SER A 62 8.70 1.72 -13.77
N ILE A 63 7.61 2.50 -13.64
CA ILE A 63 7.50 3.83 -14.24
C ILE A 63 8.47 4.84 -13.59
N SER A 64 8.82 4.70 -12.31
CA SER A 64 9.72 5.66 -11.65
C SER A 64 11.21 5.43 -11.96
N LEU A 65 11.54 4.33 -12.63
CA LEU A 65 12.90 3.96 -13.02
C LEU A 65 13.23 4.30 -14.47
N ILE A 66 12.27 4.84 -15.22
CA ILE A 66 12.40 5.30 -16.61
C ILE A 66 12.35 6.83 -16.61
#